data_AF-A0A2T0THM2-F1
#
_entry.id   AF-A0A2T0THM2-F1
#
_cell.length_a   1.000
_cell.length_b   1.000
_cell.length_c   1.000
_cell.angle_alpha   90.00
_cell.angle_beta   90.00
_cell.angle_gamma   90.00
#
_symmetry.space_group_name_H-M   'P 1'
#
loop_
_entity.id
_entity.type
_entity.pdbx_description
1 polymer ?
#
loop_
_entity_poly.entity_id
_entity_poly.type
_entity_poly.pdbx_seq_one_letter_code
_entity_poly.pdbx_strand_id
1 'polypeptide(L)'
;MRLTTRSAVLAGTILLSLGGSVATGAADPAAVPTCAGLPATIVVAAPGMVTFGDPGGVPADDVIVGTPGEDDIRGLAGDDVICGLDGDDRLGGGDGDDHVFGQGGDDDMAGGDGLDVLTGGPHVEGDRGNGGPGFDACPTTEIRISCP
;
A
#
# COMPACT_ATOMS: atom_id res chain seq x y z
N MET A 1 8.33 -15.22 -65.41
CA MET A 1 7.11 -14.87 -64.63
C MET A 1 6.76 -16.09 -63.79
N ARG A 2 6.78 -15.97 -62.46
CA ARG A 2 6.80 -17.08 -61.48
C ARG A 2 5.48 -17.87 -61.41
N LEU A 3 5.64 -19.13 -61.02
CA LEU A 3 4.72 -20.25 -60.83
C LEU A 3 3.55 -20.01 -59.84
N THR A 4 2.35 -20.37 -60.29
CA THR A 4 1.34 -21.29 -59.70
C THR A 4 0.98 -21.30 -58.20
N THR A 5 -0.35 -21.31 -57.99
CA THR A 5 -1.20 -22.20 -57.16
C THR A 5 -1.49 -21.94 -55.67
N ARG A 6 -2.82 -22.02 -55.42
CA ARG A 6 -3.58 -22.67 -54.34
C ARG A 6 -4.02 -21.84 -53.12
N SER A 7 -5.34 -21.67 -53.06
CA SER A 7 -6.13 -21.38 -51.87
C SER A 7 -5.79 -22.32 -50.71
N ALA A 8 -5.65 -21.74 -49.52
CA ALA A 8 -5.74 -22.46 -48.26
C ALA A 8 -6.73 -21.71 -47.37
N VAL A 9 -7.88 -22.34 -47.12
CA VAL A 9 -8.77 -22.02 -46.01
C VAL A 9 -8.03 -22.46 -44.75
N LEU A 10 -7.75 -21.53 -43.83
CA LEU A 10 -7.29 -21.87 -42.49
C LEU A 10 -8.37 -21.49 -41.49
N ALA A 11 -9.07 -22.51 -41.02
CA ALA A 11 -9.85 -22.44 -39.79
C ALA A 11 -8.88 -22.22 -38.62
N GLY A 12 -9.11 -21.20 -37.80
CA GLY A 12 -8.22 -20.85 -36.71
C GLY A 12 -8.92 -20.03 -35.63
N THR A 13 -9.37 -20.75 -34.60
CA THR A 13 -9.47 -20.32 -33.19
C THR A 13 -10.36 -19.13 -32.83
N ILE A 14 -11.49 -19.45 -32.18
CA ILE A 14 -12.17 -18.60 -31.21
C ILE A 14 -11.16 -18.28 -30.11
N LEU A 15 -10.67 -17.04 -30.07
CA LEU A 15 -10.03 -16.49 -28.87
C LEU A 15 -11.15 -16.13 -27.90
N LEU A 16 -11.43 -17.04 -26.96
CA LEU A 16 -12.11 -16.69 -25.73
C LEU A 16 -11.13 -15.81 -24.95
N SER A 17 -11.22 -14.48 -25.11
CA SER A 17 -10.50 -13.58 -24.25
C SER A 17 -11.09 -13.72 -22.85
N LEU A 18 -10.48 -14.57 -22.04
CA LEU A 18 -10.52 -14.39 -20.59
C LEU A 18 -9.84 -13.03 -20.35
N GLY A 19 -10.65 -11.97 -20.34
CA GLY A 19 -10.27 -10.67 -19.81
C GLY A 19 -10.09 -10.80 -18.31
N GLY A 20 -9.10 -11.58 -17.90
CA GLY A 20 -8.45 -11.41 -16.61
C GLY A 20 -7.44 -10.29 -16.83
N SER A 21 -7.82 -9.07 -16.51
CA SER A 21 -6.85 -8.00 -16.30
C SER A 21 -6.04 -8.40 -15.08
N VAL A 22 -4.98 -9.16 -15.30
CA VAL A 22 -3.89 -9.22 -14.34
C VAL A 22 -3.38 -7.79 -14.31
N ALA A 23 -3.66 -7.08 -13.24
CA ALA A 23 -3.05 -5.81 -12.96
C ALA A 23 -1.56 -6.08 -12.70
N THR A 24 -0.79 -6.32 -13.76
CA THR A 24 0.64 -6.10 -13.69
C THR A 24 0.77 -4.58 -13.66
N GLY A 25 0.78 -4.03 -12.45
CA GLY A 25 1.14 -2.65 -12.17
C GLY A 25 2.58 -2.40 -12.61
N ALA A 26 2.80 -2.34 -13.92
CA ALA A 26 3.89 -1.58 -14.47
C ALA A 26 3.49 -0.13 -14.23
N ALA A 27 3.93 0.42 -13.09
CA ALA A 27 3.83 1.84 -12.81
C ALA A 27 4.34 2.60 -14.03
N ASP A 28 3.48 3.42 -14.61
CA ASP A 28 3.89 4.43 -15.58
C ASP A 28 4.97 5.28 -14.91
N PRO A 29 6.19 5.43 -15.48
CA PRO A 29 7.27 6.21 -14.87
C PRO A 29 6.95 7.71 -14.70
N ALA A 30 5.78 8.17 -15.13
CA ALA A 30 5.25 9.52 -14.87
C ALA A 30 4.09 9.58 -13.86
N ALA A 31 3.63 8.44 -13.32
CA ALA A 31 2.58 8.42 -12.30
C ALA A 31 3.21 8.56 -10.90
N VAL A 32 2.84 9.63 -10.19
CA VAL A 32 3.13 9.75 -8.76
C VAL A 32 2.49 8.54 -8.07
N PRO A 33 3.23 7.79 -7.23
CA PRO A 33 2.65 6.72 -6.43
C PRO A 33 1.44 7.23 -5.64
N THR A 34 0.44 6.38 -5.46
CA THR A 34 -0.77 6.75 -4.73
C THR A 34 -1.03 5.80 -3.58
N CYS A 35 -1.46 6.32 -2.43
CA CYS A 35 -1.99 5.52 -1.32
C CYS A 35 -3.50 5.78 -1.20
N ALA A 36 -4.31 4.72 -1.15
CA ALA A 36 -5.78 4.82 -1.10
C ALA A 36 -6.41 5.75 -2.18
N GLY A 37 -5.75 5.92 -3.33
CA GLY A 37 -6.18 6.82 -4.41
C GLY A 37 -5.76 8.29 -4.25
N LEU A 38 -5.01 8.63 -3.20
CA LEU A 38 -4.41 9.94 -2.98
C LEU A 38 -2.96 9.95 -3.49
N PRO A 39 -2.51 11.02 -4.18
CA PRO A 39 -1.12 11.14 -4.62
C PRO A 39 -0.20 11.29 -3.42
N ALA A 40 0.91 10.54 -3.41
CA ALA A 40 1.89 10.58 -2.34
C ALA A 40 2.54 11.97 -2.22
N THR A 41 2.59 12.51 -1.00
CA THR A 41 3.43 13.66 -0.63
C THR A 41 4.85 13.20 -0.37
N ILE A 42 5.01 11.97 0.13
CA ILE A 42 6.30 11.35 0.48
C ILE A 42 6.38 9.95 -0.12
N VAL A 43 7.51 9.66 -0.77
CA VAL A 43 7.83 8.34 -1.33
C VAL A 43 9.12 7.86 -0.68
N VAL A 44 9.06 6.70 -0.03
CA VAL A 44 10.23 6.11 0.62
C VAL A 44 11.28 5.73 -0.43
N ALA A 45 12.52 6.15 -0.19
CA ALA A 45 13.57 6.05 -1.20
C ALA A 45 14.24 4.68 -1.28
N ALA A 46 14.24 3.93 -0.18
CA ALA A 46 14.83 2.59 -0.08
C ALA A 46 14.32 1.87 1.19
N PRO A 47 14.19 0.53 1.15
CA PRO A 47 13.82 -0.27 2.32
C PRO A 47 14.87 -0.17 3.43
N GLY A 48 14.40 -0.33 4.67
CA GLY A 48 15.19 -0.28 5.89
C GLY A 48 15.61 1.12 6.32
N MET A 49 15.12 2.17 5.64
CA MET A 49 15.29 3.56 6.03
C MET A 49 14.12 4.00 6.90
N VAL A 50 14.40 4.68 8.01
CA VAL A 50 13.37 5.35 8.80
C VAL A 50 12.89 6.60 8.05
N THR A 51 11.60 6.66 7.75
CA THR A 51 10.93 7.77 7.09
C THR A 51 10.03 8.52 8.07
N PHE A 52 10.04 9.85 8.01
CA PHE A 52 9.25 10.73 8.86
C PHE A 52 8.33 11.61 7.99
N GLY A 53 7.04 11.71 8.33
CA GLY A 53 6.03 12.52 7.64
C GLY A 53 6.37 14.02 7.65
N ASP A 54 6.99 14.51 8.72
CA ASP A 54 7.38 15.92 8.85
C ASP A 54 8.88 16.19 8.61
N PRO A 55 9.46 16.09 7.39
CA PRO A 55 10.88 16.40 7.17
C PRO A 55 11.21 17.89 7.46
N GLY A 56 10.18 18.75 7.54
CA GLY A 56 10.29 20.15 7.94
C GLY A 56 10.10 20.42 9.45
N GLY A 57 9.71 19.42 10.24
CA GLY A 57 9.43 19.53 11.67
C GLY A 57 8.21 20.41 12.01
N VAL A 58 7.28 20.54 11.06
CA VAL A 58 6.00 21.21 11.24
C VAL A 58 4.91 20.17 11.06
N PRO A 59 3.96 20.01 12.01
CA PRO A 59 2.85 19.08 11.85
C PRO A 59 2.09 19.32 10.54
N ALA A 60 1.85 18.25 9.78
CA ALA A 60 1.15 18.28 8.50
C ALA A 60 0.49 16.92 8.20
N ASP A 61 -0.58 16.96 7.41
CA ASP A 61 -1.22 15.75 6.89
C ASP A 61 -0.40 15.22 5.69
N ASP A 62 0.08 13.99 5.78
CA ASP A 62 0.90 13.38 4.74
C ASP A 62 0.27 12.16 4.06
N VAL A 63 0.67 11.94 2.82
CA VAL A 63 0.39 10.72 2.07
C VAL A 63 1.72 10.02 1.81
N ILE A 64 2.00 8.99 2.59
CA ILE A 64 3.29 8.30 2.58
C ILE A 64 3.15 6.94 1.89
N VAL A 65 4.00 6.71 0.89
CA VAL A 65 4.09 5.41 0.20
C VAL A 65 5.46 4.80 0.44
N GLY A 66 5.47 3.60 1.01
CA GLY A 66 6.62 2.75 1.22
C GLY A 66 7.19 2.15 -0.06
N THR A 67 7.93 1.07 0.10
CA THR A 67 8.61 0.31 -0.92
C THR A 67 8.14 -1.14 -0.89
N PRO A 68 8.47 -1.97 -1.88
CA PRO A 68 8.17 -3.40 -1.83
C PRO A 68 9.03 -4.24 -0.86
N GLY A 69 9.68 -3.62 0.13
CA GLY A 69 10.45 -4.33 1.15
C GLY A 69 10.34 -3.62 2.49
N GLU A 70 10.90 -4.23 3.54
CA GLU A 70 10.74 -3.77 4.94
C GLU A 70 11.01 -2.26 5.13
N ASP A 71 10.01 -1.52 5.59
CA ASP A 71 10.07 -0.09 5.85
C ASP A 71 9.84 0.27 7.34
N ASP A 72 10.40 1.39 7.81
CA ASP A 72 10.06 2.01 9.11
C ASP A 72 9.51 3.41 8.80
N ILE A 73 8.20 3.58 8.87
CA ILE A 73 7.49 4.80 8.49
C ILE A 73 6.78 5.37 9.72
N ARG A 74 6.95 6.68 9.93
CA ARG A 74 6.31 7.42 11.03
C ARG A 74 5.68 8.70 10.49
N GLY A 75 4.36 8.78 10.53
CA GLY A 75 3.58 9.95 10.12
C GLY A 75 3.92 11.18 10.95
N LEU A 76 3.95 11.01 12.27
CA LEU A 76 4.21 12.03 13.30
C LEU A 76 2.97 12.80 13.70
N ALA A 77 2.73 14.01 13.22
CA ALA A 77 1.60 14.80 13.68
C ALA A 77 0.83 15.35 12.48
N GLY A 78 -0.49 15.17 12.49
CA GLY A 78 -1.35 15.42 11.34
C GLY A 78 -2.21 14.20 11.04
N ASP A 79 -3.19 14.35 10.15
CA ASP A 79 -4.05 13.23 9.74
C ASP A 79 -3.39 12.50 8.55
N ASP A 80 -2.64 11.44 8.83
CA ASP A 80 -1.77 10.80 7.85
C ASP A 80 -2.41 9.63 7.10
N VAL A 81 -1.95 9.40 5.88
CA VAL A 81 -2.33 8.25 5.04
C VAL A 81 -1.06 7.48 4.64
N ILE A 82 -0.85 6.32 5.25
CA ILE A 82 0.39 5.55 5.15
C ILE A 82 0.12 4.21 4.44
N CYS A 83 0.87 3.91 3.38
CA CYS A 83 0.86 2.62 2.69
C CYS A 83 2.23 1.95 2.75
N GLY A 84 2.35 0.81 3.44
CA GLY A 84 3.58 0.00 3.51
C GLY A 84 3.98 -0.62 2.17
N LEU A 85 3.01 -1.24 1.49
CA LEU A 85 3.14 -2.00 0.22
C LEU A 85 3.47 -3.48 0.46
N ASP A 86 4.59 -3.99 -0.04
CA ASP A 86 4.99 -5.38 0.22
C ASP A 86 6.17 -5.34 1.20
N GLY A 87 6.36 -6.35 2.05
CA GLY A 87 7.44 -6.37 3.05
C GLY A 87 6.90 -6.40 4.47
N ASP A 88 7.74 -6.77 5.44
CA ASP A 88 7.35 -6.77 6.84
C ASP A 88 7.62 -5.37 7.42
N ASP A 89 6.61 -4.53 7.49
CA ASP A 89 6.77 -3.11 7.75
C ASP A 89 6.56 -2.72 9.23
N ARG A 90 7.14 -1.58 9.61
CA ARG A 90 6.82 -0.87 10.87
C ARG A 90 6.20 0.46 10.52
N LEU A 91 4.90 0.59 10.79
CA LEU A 91 4.12 1.75 10.39
C LEU A 91 3.52 2.43 11.62
N GLY A 92 3.75 3.72 11.78
CA GLY A 92 3.17 4.53 12.85
C GLY A 92 2.47 5.76 12.29
N GLY A 93 1.21 5.98 12.65
CA GLY A 93 0.47 7.21 12.38
C GLY A 93 1.02 8.37 13.20
N GLY A 94 0.69 8.42 14.49
CA GLY A 94 1.22 9.38 15.45
C GLY A 94 0.10 10.15 16.13
N ASP A 95 0.19 11.48 16.16
CA ASP A 95 -0.85 12.36 16.67
C ASP A 95 -1.77 12.75 15.50
N GLY A 96 -3.05 12.40 15.54
CA GLY A 96 -3.99 12.71 14.45
C GLY A 96 -4.95 11.55 14.16
N ASP A 97 -5.90 11.76 13.25
CA ASP A 97 -6.80 10.69 12.80
C ASP A 97 -6.17 9.98 11.58
N ASP A 98 -5.43 8.89 11.82
CA ASP A 98 -4.57 8.28 10.81
C ASP A 98 -5.20 7.10 10.07
N HIS A 99 -4.79 6.90 8.82
CA HIS A 99 -5.12 5.75 8.00
C HIS A 99 -3.84 4.99 7.62
N VAL A 100 -3.61 3.85 8.27
CA VAL A 100 -2.42 3.02 8.06
C VAL A 100 -2.79 1.74 7.33
N PHE A 101 -2.11 1.47 6.22
CA PHE A 101 -2.31 0.29 5.38
C PHE A 101 -1.01 -0.51 5.29
N GLY A 102 -0.94 -1.64 5.98
CA GLY A 102 0.17 -2.60 5.88
C GLY A 102 0.34 -3.13 4.46
N GLN A 103 -0.77 -3.63 3.88
CA GLN A 103 -0.76 -4.38 2.62
C GLN A 103 0.13 -5.62 2.77
N GLY A 104 0.90 -6.02 1.77
CA GLY A 104 1.73 -7.24 1.70
C GLY A 104 2.72 -7.45 2.85
N GLY A 105 2.53 -8.41 3.75
CA GLY A 105 3.61 -8.83 4.67
C GLY A 105 3.12 -9.18 6.06
N ASP A 106 4.03 -9.30 7.01
CA ASP A 106 3.70 -9.35 8.44
C ASP A 106 4.02 -7.98 9.08
N ASP A 107 3.01 -7.13 9.23
CA ASP A 107 3.22 -5.72 9.57
C ASP A 107 3.02 -5.40 11.06
N ASP A 108 3.89 -4.56 11.63
CA ASP A 108 3.69 -3.93 12.94
C ASP A 108 3.16 -2.50 12.75
N MET A 109 1.85 -2.31 12.95
CA MET A 109 1.15 -1.03 12.81
C MET A 109 0.77 -0.41 14.17
N ALA A 110 0.96 0.90 14.29
CA ALA A 110 0.49 1.71 15.40
C ALA A 110 -0.30 2.92 14.89
N GLY A 111 -1.49 3.16 15.43
CA GLY A 111 -2.28 4.36 15.18
C GLY A 111 -1.66 5.53 15.92
N GLY A 112 -1.94 5.63 17.21
CA GLY A 112 -1.35 6.65 18.07
C GLY A 112 -2.45 7.36 18.84
N ASP A 113 -2.36 8.67 18.98
CA ASP A 113 -3.40 9.48 19.61
C ASP A 113 -4.40 9.93 18.53
N GLY A 114 -5.66 9.49 18.60
CA GLY A 114 -6.65 9.93 17.62
C GLY A 114 -7.77 8.93 17.37
N LEU A 115 -8.37 9.01 16.18
CA LEU A 115 -9.31 8.04 15.65
C LEU A 115 -8.68 7.33 14.45
N ASP A 116 -7.99 6.22 14.73
CA ASP A 116 -7.17 5.59 13.71
C ASP A 116 -7.86 4.46 12.96
N VAL A 117 -7.45 4.23 11.72
CA VAL A 117 -7.84 3.07 10.90
C VAL A 117 -6.60 2.30 10.48
N LEU A 118 -6.38 1.13 11.09
CA LEU A 118 -5.24 0.25 10.78
C LEU A 118 -5.71 -0.95 9.96
N THR A 119 -5.34 -1.00 8.68
CA THR A 119 -5.74 -2.04 7.75
C THR A 119 -4.55 -2.91 7.39
N GLY A 120 -4.57 -4.15 7.87
CA GLY A 120 -3.64 -5.19 7.39
C GLY A 120 -3.93 -5.59 5.95
N GLY A 121 -3.11 -6.45 5.36
CA GLY A 121 -3.32 -6.92 4.00
C GLY A 121 -4.06 -8.26 3.88
N PRO A 122 -4.14 -8.83 2.67
CA PRO A 122 -4.85 -10.08 2.40
C PRO A 122 -4.06 -11.36 2.73
N HIS A 123 -2.80 -11.28 3.15
CA HIS A 123 -2.04 -12.45 3.64
C HIS A 123 -2.63 -12.89 4.96
N VAL A 124 -2.31 -14.13 5.32
CA VAL A 124 -2.91 -14.77 6.49
C VAL A 124 -1.82 -15.01 7.50
N GLU A 125 -1.97 -14.32 8.63
CA GLU A 125 -1.20 -14.44 9.88
C GLU A 125 0.08 -13.61 9.92
N GLY A 126 0.01 -12.37 10.45
CA GLY A 126 1.21 -11.58 10.74
C GLY A 126 0.92 -10.20 11.32
N ASP A 127 -0.13 -9.55 10.81
CA ASP A 127 -0.32 -8.14 11.06
C ASP A 127 -0.77 -7.85 12.49
N ARG A 128 -0.02 -6.97 13.14
CA ARG A 128 -0.32 -6.42 14.44
C ARG A 128 -0.77 -4.97 14.29
N GLY A 129 -2.03 -4.71 14.59
CA GLY A 129 -2.56 -3.35 14.77
C GLY A 129 -2.64 -2.97 16.24
N ASN A 130 -1.97 -1.89 16.64
CA ASN A 130 -2.15 -1.22 17.92
C ASN A 130 -2.77 0.16 17.73
N GLY A 131 -4.06 0.30 18.01
CA GLY A 131 -4.78 1.57 17.84
C GLY A 131 -4.20 2.71 18.67
N GLY A 132 -3.75 2.43 19.89
CA GLY A 132 -3.29 3.49 20.80
C GLY A 132 -4.45 4.12 21.60
N PRO A 133 -4.28 5.34 22.15
CA PRO A 133 -5.35 6.07 22.80
C PRO A 133 -6.37 6.61 21.81
N GLY A 134 -7.60 6.08 21.84
CA GLY A 134 -8.57 6.52 20.85
C GLY A 134 -9.81 5.64 20.75
N PHE A 135 -10.61 5.90 19.73
CA PHE A 135 -11.59 4.95 19.22
C PHE A 135 -11.13 4.49 17.84
N ASP A 136 -10.33 3.43 17.84
CA ASP A 136 -9.62 2.99 16.65
C ASP A 136 -10.34 1.82 15.98
N ALA A 137 -10.17 1.69 14.68
CA ALA A 137 -10.65 0.57 13.90
C ALA A 137 -9.45 -0.14 13.29
N CYS A 138 -9.27 -1.43 13.58
CA CYS A 138 -8.17 -2.19 12.98
C CYS A 138 -8.72 -3.27 12.03
N PRO A 139 -9.43 -2.93 10.94
CA PRO A 139 -9.95 -3.93 10.02
C PRO A 139 -8.80 -4.79 9.48
N THR A 140 -9.09 -6.06 9.19
CA THR A 140 -8.16 -7.05 8.63
C THR A 140 -6.87 -7.39 9.40
N THR A 141 -6.43 -6.61 10.40
CA THR A 141 -5.30 -7.01 11.24
C THR A 141 -5.64 -8.25 12.07
N GLU A 142 -4.73 -9.21 12.16
CA GLU A 142 -4.89 -10.44 12.92
C GLU A 142 -4.71 -10.22 14.42
N ILE A 143 -3.72 -9.44 14.83
CA ILE A 143 -3.44 -9.13 16.23
C ILE A 143 -3.91 -7.70 16.50
N ARG A 144 -4.98 -7.55 17.29
CA ARG A 144 -5.58 -6.25 17.62
C ARG A 144 -5.28 -5.85 19.06
N ILE A 145 -4.70 -4.68 19.25
CA ILE A 145 -4.41 -4.08 20.55
C ILE A 145 -5.06 -2.69 20.56
N SER A 146 -5.84 -2.38 21.59
CA SER A 146 -6.57 -1.11 21.73
C SER A 146 -7.57 -0.78 20.61
N CYS A 147 -7.89 -1.71 19.71
CA CYS A 147 -8.94 -1.52 18.70
C CYS A 147 -10.26 -2.16 19.18
N PRO A 148 -11.30 -1.38 19.55
CA PRO A 148 -12.60 -1.89 20.01
C PRO A 148 -13.44 -2.67 18.97
#